data_AF-A0A937CG87-F1
#
_entry.id   AF-A0A937CG87-F1
#
_cell.length_a   1.000
_cell.length_b   1.000
_cell.length_c   1.000
_cell.angle_alpha   90.00
_cell.angle_beta   90.00
_cell.angle_gamma   90.00
#
_symmetry.space_group_name_H-M   'P 1'
#
loop_
_entity.id
_entity.type
_entity.pdbx_description
1 polymer ?
#
loop_
_entity_poly.entity_id
_entity_poly.type
_entity_poly.pdbx_seq_one_letter_code
_entity_poly.pdbx_strand_id
1 'polypeptide(L)'
;MLLMGDPLPWFNGNLLTGQPFSLQKLGGRFVVMFFLGALRDAKSRRIIDYINQSELWKSQALAPVFISCDRRDSLWSTSTELDDHLFCVADFDGNMSARMGATDGEFDPVSQQPLSYRRFCVVSDPFLRVLHLISLADPDACVSTLESLLKAEVQAKTKQEKIALSAPILLLPRVLESRLRFGLSASHQGQEQAAKMILTGLRFRTRDAVDREFPVRDEHLREQIKKILAKRVFNEMNKCFHFKVTHLEHVVTEKCSEHNPVIRQRDNTTSANAHRQFGLIANISEDGTAPLGVSFPEFGNLLYQIEPGAVLVYSSSLLYTPVVEEPNSAMMLRLYMFDEHGAHVKRRFHQHIGAEFV
;
A
#
# COMPACT_ATOMS: atom_id res chain seq x y z
N MET A 1 -15.10 19.18 8.53
CA MET A 1 -15.85 18.06 9.13
C MET A 1 -15.96 16.98 8.08
N LEU A 2 -15.66 15.73 8.43
CA LEU A 2 -15.70 14.59 7.51
C LEU A 2 -17.16 14.19 7.24
N LEU A 3 -17.53 13.92 5.99
CA LEU A 3 -18.87 13.51 5.57
C LEU A 3 -18.87 12.11 4.93
N MET A 4 -20.05 11.49 4.83
CA MET A 4 -20.21 10.26 4.08
C MET A 4 -19.84 10.49 2.61
N GLY A 5 -19.08 9.55 2.04
CA GLY A 5 -18.54 9.62 0.69
C GLY A 5 -17.19 10.32 0.57
N ASP A 6 -16.76 11.09 1.58
CA ASP A 6 -15.45 11.74 1.57
C ASP A 6 -14.31 10.70 1.61
N PRO A 7 -13.18 10.93 0.94
CA PRO A 7 -12.00 10.10 1.12
C PRO A 7 -11.45 10.28 2.55
N LEU A 8 -11.01 9.19 3.15
CA LEU A 8 -10.28 9.24 4.41
C LEU A 8 -8.97 10.03 4.21
N PRO A 9 -8.69 11.02 5.06
CA PRO A 9 -7.44 11.75 5.02
C PRO A 9 -6.27 10.79 5.18
N TRP A 10 -5.28 10.89 4.30
CA TRP A 10 -4.08 10.07 4.41
C TRP A 10 -3.39 10.30 5.75
N PHE A 11 -3.03 9.20 6.40
CA PHE A 11 -2.34 9.20 7.67
C PHE A 11 -1.21 8.16 7.67
N ASN A 12 -0.05 8.60 8.14
CA ASN A 12 1.08 7.75 8.50
C ASN A 12 1.41 8.07 9.96
N GLY A 13 1.74 7.05 10.72
CA GLY A 13 2.10 7.18 12.13
C GLY A 13 2.79 5.92 12.61
N ASN A 14 2.77 5.68 13.91
CA ASN A 14 3.29 4.44 14.48
C ASN A 14 2.18 3.68 15.19
N LEU A 15 2.28 2.37 15.16
CA LEU A 15 1.56 1.52 16.09
C LEU A 15 2.14 1.71 17.50
N LEU A 16 1.40 1.31 18.52
CA LEU A 16 1.88 1.25 19.90
C LEU A 16 3.06 0.26 20.08
N THR A 17 3.30 -0.65 19.13
CA THR A 17 4.52 -1.50 19.07
C THR A 17 5.77 -0.70 18.68
N GLY A 18 5.61 0.52 18.17
CA GLY A 18 6.66 1.29 17.51
C GLY A 18 6.83 0.96 16.02
N GLN A 19 6.09 -0.01 15.47
CA GLN A 19 6.13 -0.29 14.03
C GLN A 19 5.43 0.81 13.22
N PRO A 20 5.91 1.13 12.01
CA PRO A 20 5.28 2.14 11.17
C PRO A 20 3.89 1.68 10.70
N PHE A 21 2.93 2.60 10.74
CA PHE A 21 1.56 2.43 10.29
C PHE A 21 1.26 3.35 9.11
N SER A 22 0.56 2.83 8.10
CA SER A 22 0.05 3.64 6.99
C SER A 22 -1.36 3.22 6.64
N LEU A 23 -2.31 4.13 6.83
CA LEU A 23 -3.74 3.91 6.55
C LEU A 23 -3.97 3.48 5.09
N GLN A 24 -3.16 4.02 4.18
CA GLN A 24 -3.29 3.80 2.74
C GLN A 24 -3.09 2.33 2.33
N LYS A 25 -2.34 1.56 3.14
CA LYS A 25 -2.08 0.13 2.91
C LYS A 25 -3.26 -0.77 3.30
N LEU A 26 -4.24 -0.24 4.05
CA LEU A 26 -5.42 -0.97 4.48
C LEU A 26 -6.52 -1.04 3.42
N GLY A 27 -6.36 -0.33 2.28
CA GLY A 27 -7.30 -0.39 1.16
C GLY A 27 -7.61 -1.81 0.70
N GLY A 28 -8.79 -1.99 0.12
CA GLY A 28 -9.38 -3.29 -0.20
C GLY A 28 -10.18 -3.93 0.94
N ARG A 29 -10.01 -3.44 2.18
CA ARG A 29 -10.75 -3.87 3.37
C ARG A 29 -11.73 -2.77 3.79
N PHE A 30 -12.78 -3.12 4.51
CA PHE A 30 -13.54 -2.14 5.27
C PHE A 30 -12.73 -1.75 6.51
N VAL A 31 -12.23 -0.52 6.56
CA VAL A 31 -11.45 -0.04 7.70
C VAL A 31 -12.39 0.59 8.72
N VAL A 32 -12.29 0.19 9.98
CA VAL A 32 -13.06 0.75 11.08
C VAL A 32 -12.12 1.40 12.09
N MET A 33 -12.16 2.72 12.14
CA MET A 33 -11.26 3.54 12.94
C MET A 33 -11.98 4.02 14.19
N PHE A 34 -11.56 3.55 15.36
CA PHE A 34 -12.13 3.88 16.66
C PHE A 34 -11.31 4.98 17.34
N PHE A 35 -11.88 6.18 17.43
CA PHE A 35 -11.30 7.30 18.16
C PHE A 35 -11.70 7.17 19.63
N LEU A 36 -10.85 6.53 20.42
CA LEU A 36 -11.13 6.18 21.82
C LEU A 36 -10.54 7.20 22.82
N GLY A 37 -9.49 7.91 22.42
CA GLY A 37 -8.74 8.85 23.25
C GLY A 37 -7.77 8.13 24.18
N ALA A 38 -8.26 7.18 24.99
CA ALA A 38 -7.43 6.32 25.85
C ALA A 38 -7.96 4.87 25.81
N LEU A 39 -7.09 3.88 25.65
CA LEU A 39 -7.42 2.46 25.59
C LEU A 39 -7.74 1.87 26.95
N ARG A 40 -7.17 2.45 28.02
CA ARG A 40 -7.34 1.95 29.40
C ARG A 40 -8.68 2.27 30.04
N ASP A 41 -9.47 3.18 29.45
CA ASP A 41 -10.80 3.52 29.96
C ASP A 41 -11.76 2.32 29.84
N ALA A 42 -12.68 2.20 30.79
CA ALA A 42 -13.62 1.08 30.87
C ALA A 42 -14.47 0.95 29.58
N LYS A 43 -14.89 2.08 29.00
CA LYS A 43 -15.64 2.08 27.73
C LYS A 43 -14.80 1.56 26.56
N SER A 44 -13.54 1.98 26.48
CA SER A 44 -12.60 1.56 25.44
C SER A 44 -12.29 0.08 25.53
N ARG A 45 -11.99 -0.42 26.74
CA ARG A 45 -11.76 -1.86 26.99
C ARG A 45 -12.95 -2.70 26.58
N ARG A 46 -14.17 -2.27 26.92
CA ARG A 46 -15.39 -2.97 26.53
C ARG A 46 -15.55 -3.12 25.02
N ILE A 47 -15.20 -2.09 24.25
CA ILE A 47 -15.22 -2.14 22.77
C ILE A 47 -14.16 -3.11 22.25
N ILE A 48 -12.93 -3.02 22.76
CA ILE A 48 -11.81 -3.88 22.35
C ILE A 48 -12.12 -5.35 22.66
N ASP A 49 -12.61 -5.64 23.87
CA ASP A 49 -12.96 -6.99 24.30
C ASP A 49 -14.05 -7.60 23.41
N TYR A 50 -15.07 -6.82 23.06
CA TYR A 50 -16.11 -7.29 22.14
C TYR A 50 -15.53 -7.63 20.76
N ILE A 51 -14.72 -6.73 20.20
CA ILE A 51 -14.11 -6.92 18.87
C ILE A 51 -13.24 -8.17 18.85
N ASN A 52 -12.42 -8.38 19.88
CA ASN A 52 -11.56 -9.56 20.00
C ASN A 52 -12.36 -10.88 20.11
N GLN A 53 -13.53 -10.85 20.73
CA GLN A 53 -14.38 -12.04 20.91
C GLN A 53 -15.22 -12.38 19.67
N SER A 54 -15.37 -11.46 18.72
CA SER A 54 -16.26 -11.64 17.57
C SER A 54 -15.53 -12.17 16.33
N GLU A 55 -16.02 -13.28 15.79
CA GLU A 55 -15.48 -13.93 14.57
C GLU A 55 -15.56 -13.04 13.33
N LEU A 56 -16.50 -12.08 13.30
CA LEU A 56 -16.61 -11.15 12.18
C LEU A 56 -15.31 -10.33 12.01
N TRP A 57 -14.73 -9.87 13.12
CA TRP A 57 -13.58 -8.97 13.12
C TRP A 57 -12.25 -9.67 12.79
N LYS A 58 -12.21 -11.00 12.94
CA LYS A 58 -11.09 -11.85 12.50
C LYS A 58 -11.03 -12.02 10.98
N SER A 59 -12.08 -11.60 10.26
CA SER A 59 -12.10 -11.65 8.80
C SER A 59 -11.07 -10.71 8.18
N GLN A 60 -10.35 -11.18 7.17
CA GLN A 60 -9.43 -10.35 6.39
C GLN A 60 -10.15 -9.21 5.63
N ALA A 61 -11.47 -9.28 5.49
CA ALA A 61 -12.27 -8.22 4.86
C ALA A 61 -12.39 -6.95 5.72
N LEU A 62 -12.17 -7.04 7.03
CA LEU A 62 -12.28 -5.91 7.97
C LEU A 62 -10.91 -5.54 8.51
N ALA A 63 -10.65 -4.25 8.73
CA ALA A 63 -9.44 -3.76 9.38
C ALA A 63 -9.80 -2.86 10.58
N PRO A 64 -9.89 -3.41 11.79
CA PRO A 64 -10.07 -2.62 13.01
C PRO A 64 -8.81 -1.82 13.36
N VAL A 65 -8.98 -0.52 13.56
CA VAL A 65 -7.92 0.43 13.92
C VAL A 65 -8.34 1.18 15.18
N PHE A 66 -7.63 1.02 16.29
CA PHE A 66 -7.84 1.77 17.51
C PHE A 66 -6.87 2.93 17.60
N ILE A 67 -7.38 4.13 17.85
CA ILE A 67 -6.59 5.36 17.96
C ILE A 67 -6.55 5.79 19.43
N SER A 68 -5.34 5.96 19.95
CA SER A 68 -5.11 6.49 21.30
C SER A 68 -4.22 7.71 21.28
N CYS A 69 -4.60 8.72 22.06
CA CYS A 69 -3.80 9.90 22.36
C CYS A 69 -3.12 9.81 23.73
N ASP A 70 -3.43 8.78 24.53
CA ASP A 70 -2.88 8.65 25.88
C ASP A 70 -1.50 7.98 25.86
N ARG A 71 -0.45 8.75 26.13
CA ARG A 71 0.96 8.29 26.22
C ARG A 71 1.21 7.17 27.23
N ARG A 72 0.28 6.96 28.17
CA ARG A 72 0.35 5.87 29.15
C ARG A 72 -0.14 4.55 28.59
N ASP A 73 -0.76 4.56 27.41
CA ASP A 73 -1.16 3.35 26.72
C ASP A 73 0.05 2.69 26.08
N SER A 74 0.19 1.40 26.36
CA SER A 74 1.09 0.49 25.67
C SER A 74 0.34 -0.78 25.34
N LEU A 75 0.83 -1.56 24.36
CA LEU A 75 0.23 -2.87 24.06
C LEU A 75 0.22 -3.81 25.26
N TRP A 76 1.21 -3.68 26.16
CA TRP A 76 1.27 -4.44 27.42
C TRP A 76 0.22 -3.98 28.45
N SER A 77 -0.36 -2.79 28.30
CA SER A 77 -1.42 -2.27 29.19
C SER A 77 -2.83 -2.70 28.76
N THR A 78 -2.96 -3.23 27.54
CA THR A 78 -4.12 -3.94 26.99
C THR A 78 -3.83 -5.43 27.10
N SER A 79 -4.29 -6.08 28.18
CA SER A 79 -3.99 -7.47 28.58
C SER A 79 -4.55 -8.56 27.65
N THR A 80 -4.58 -8.32 26.34
CA THR A 80 -5.07 -9.22 25.31
C THR A 80 -4.01 -9.27 24.23
N GLU A 81 -3.53 -10.48 23.91
CA GLU A 81 -2.75 -10.72 22.70
C GLU A 81 -3.58 -10.20 21.52
N LEU A 82 -3.20 -9.04 20.99
CA LEU A 82 -3.86 -8.47 19.83
C LEU A 82 -3.37 -9.27 18.63
N ASP A 83 -4.29 -9.99 17.99
CA ASP A 83 -4.02 -10.72 16.76
C ASP A 83 -3.44 -9.78 15.68
N ASP A 84 -2.65 -10.34 14.75
CA ASP A 84 -1.95 -9.63 13.66
C ASP A 84 -2.85 -8.75 12.75
N HIS A 85 -4.17 -8.81 12.90
CA HIS A 85 -5.14 -8.07 12.10
C HIS A 85 -5.69 -6.80 12.77
N LEU A 86 -5.32 -6.53 14.03
CA LEU A 86 -5.74 -5.37 14.83
C LEU A 86 -4.63 -4.32 14.88
N PHE A 87 -4.97 -3.06 14.62
CA PHE A 87 -3.99 -1.96 14.61
C PHE A 87 -4.26 -0.98 15.75
N CYS A 88 -3.37 -0.91 16.74
CA CYS A 88 -3.42 0.14 17.75
C CYS A 88 -2.45 1.27 17.39
N VAL A 89 -2.97 2.40 16.93
CA VAL A 89 -2.20 3.57 16.46
C VAL A 89 -1.94 4.54 17.61
N ALA A 90 -0.69 4.96 17.73
CA ALA A 90 -0.24 5.99 18.66
C ALA A 90 -0.42 7.38 18.02
N ASP A 91 -1.42 8.12 18.50
CA ASP A 91 -1.76 9.49 18.09
C ASP A 91 -1.50 10.48 19.25
N PHE A 92 -0.32 10.37 19.87
CA PHE A 92 0.05 11.13 21.07
C PHE A 92 0.21 12.65 20.85
N ASP A 93 0.28 13.08 19.59
CA ASP A 93 0.27 14.50 19.19
C ASP A 93 -1.14 14.99 18.80
N GLY A 94 -2.13 14.08 18.76
CA GLY A 94 -3.51 14.36 18.38
C GLY A 94 -3.71 14.72 16.93
N ASN A 95 -2.70 14.63 16.07
CA ASN A 95 -2.80 15.12 14.69
C ASN A 95 -3.85 14.35 13.90
N MET A 96 -3.94 13.03 14.10
CA MET A 96 -4.95 12.20 13.46
C MET A 96 -6.34 12.52 14.01
N SER A 97 -6.47 12.53 15.34
CA SER A 97 -7.71 12.82 16.04
C SER A 97 -8.26 14.20 15.67
N ALA A 98 -7.42 15.22 15.57
CA ALA A 98 -7.82 16.57 15.17
C ALA A 98 -8.30 16.62 13.72
N ARG A 99 -7.55 16.01 12.78
CA ARG A 99 -7.93 15.95 11.36
C ARG A 99 -9.25 15.23 11.13
N MET A 100 -9.58 14.27 12.00
CA MET A 100 -10.80 13.47 11.92
C MET A 100 -11.95 14.09 12.73
N GLY A 101 -11.70 15.13 13.53
CA GLY A 101 -12.71 15.83 14.33
C GLY A 101 -13.02 15.17 15.67
N ALA A 102 -12.10 14.36 16.21
CA ALA A 102 -12.17 13.79 17.56
C ALA A 102 -11.72 14.76 18.65
N THR A 103 -10.87 15.74 18.33
CA THR A 103 -10.43 16.77 19.25
C THR A 103 -10.22 18.08 18.49
N ASP A 104 -10.19 19.20 19.19
CA ASP A 104 -9.89 20.51 18.62
C ASP A 104 -8.37 20.78 18.50
N GLY A 105 -7.54 19.82 18.95
CA GLY A 105 -6.07 19.91 18.90
C GLY A 105 -5.47 20.65 20.11
N GLU A 106 -6.30 21.01 21.09
CA GLU A 106 -5.83 21.63 22.33
C GLU A 106 -5.48 20.56 23.38
N PHE A 107 -4.27 20.66 23.93
CA PHE A 107 -3.73 19.72 24.91
C PHE A 107 -3.38 20.43 26.21
N ASP A 108 -3.66 19.77 27.33
CA ASP A 108 -3.20 20.21 28.65
C ASP A 108 -1.66 20.15 28.73
N PRO A 109 -0.97 21.24 29.08
CA PRO A 109 0.49 21.32 28.98
C PRO A 109 1.23 20.41 29.97
N VAL A 110 0.58 19.96 31.04
CA VAL A 110 1.19 19.14 32.09
C VAL A 110 0.96 17.66 31.82
N SER A 111 -0.30 17.26 31.65
CA SER A 111 -0.71 15.88 31.41
C SER A 111 -0.50 15.42 29.96
N GLN A 112 -0.33 16.38 29.03
CA GLN A 112 -0.26 16.14 27.58
C GLN A 112 -1.45 15.31 27.06
N GLN A 113 -2.63 15.53 27.65
CA GLN A 113 -3.89 14.93 27.22
C GLN A 113 -4.73 15.98 26.49
N PRO A 114 -5.59 15.58 25.54
CA PRO A 114 -6.50 16.52 24.88
C PRO A 114 -7.51 17.09 25.89
N LEU A 115 -7.79 18.40 25.83
CA LEU A 115 -8.76 19.08 26.70
C LEU A 115 -10.20 18.61 26.43
N SER A 116 -10.50 18.30 25.17
CA SER A 116 -11.78 17.75 24.71
C SER A 116 -11.52 16.53 23.82
N TYR A 117 -12.31 15.47 23.98
CA TYR A 117 -12.23 14.31 23.10
C TYR A 117 -13.60 13.69 22.83
N ARG A 118 -14.05 13.79 21.58
CA ARG A 118 -15.26 13.17 21.07
C ARG A 118 -14.96 11.74 20.62
N ARG A 119 -15.62 10.77 21.24
CA ARG A 119 -15.50 9.35 20.86
C ARG A 119 -16.51 8.97 19.80
N PHE A 120 -16.02 8.45 18.70
CA PHE A 120 -16.80 7.92 17.60
C PHE A 120 -15.94 6.92 16.82
N CYS A 121 -16.57 6.16 15.94
CA CYS A 121 -15.84 5.41 14.94
C CYS A 121 -16.21 5.84 13.52
N VAL A 122 -15.25 5.66 12.63
CA VAL A 122 -15.40 5.87 11.19
C VAL A 122 -15.34 4.50 10.52
N VAL A 123 -16.38 4.16 9.76
CA VAL A 123 -16.38 3.00 8.88
C VAL A 123 -16.07 3.49 7.47
N SER A 124 -15.14 2.85 6.78
CA SER A 124 -14.82 3.15 5.39
C SER A 124 -14.95 1.94 4.49
N ASP A 125 -15.18 2.21 3.20
CA ASP A 125 -15.23 1.22 2.15
C ASP A 125 -13.81 0.77 1.72
N PRO A 126 -13.71 -0.24 0.83
CA PRO A 126 -12.43 -0.69 0.27
C PRO A 126 -11.60 0.39 -0.46
N PHE A 127 -12.22 1.48 -0.91
CA PHE A 127 -11.55 2.64 -1.52
C PHE A 127 -11.11 3.69 -0.48
N LEU A 128 -11.25 3.37 0.81
CA LEU A 128 -10.99 4.27 1.93
C LEU A 128 -11.86 5.52 1.88
N ARG A 129 -13.12 5.40 1.46
CA ARG A 129 -14.13 6.46 1.56
C ARG A 129 -15.06 6.20 2.73
N VAL A 130 -15.50 7.27 3.39
CA VAL A 130 -16.34 7.19 4.58
C VAL A 130 -17.71 6.62 4.23
N LEU A 131 -18.09 5.52 4.87
CA LEU A 131 -19.43 4.95 4.80
C LEU A 131 -20.29 5.43 5.97
N HIS A 132 -19.73 5.36 7.19
CA HIS A 132 -20.47 5.70 8.40
C HIS A 132 -19.61 6.43 9.43
N LEU A 133 -20.27 7.29 10.19
CA LEU A 133 -19.75 7.96 11.38
C LEU A 133 -20.69 7.62 12.54
N ILE A 134 -20.20 6.88 13.53
CA ILE A 134 -21.04 6.32 14.60
C ILE A 134 -20.52 6.78 15.95
N SER A 135 -21.40 7.37 16.76
CA SER A 135 -21.06 7.82 18.12
C SER A 135 -20.76 6.63 19.03
N LEU A 136 -19.70 6.74 19.84
CA LEU A 136 -19.33 5.74 20.86
C LEU A 136 -19.82 6.14 22.26
N ALA A 137 -20.92 6.89 22.35
CA ALA A 137 -21.49 7.31 23.64
C ALA A 137 -21.92 6.12 24.51
N ASP A 138 -22.54 5.12 23.87
CA ASP A 138 -22.92 3.82 24.43
C ASP A 138 -22.17 2.69 23.68
N PRO A 139 -21.16 2.06 24.33
CA PRO A 139 -20.39 0.98 23.74
C PRO A 139 -21.21 -0.21 23.24
N ASP A 140 -22.21 -0.66 23.99
CA ASP A 140 -22.93 -1.91 23.69
C ASP A 140 -23.87 -1.73 22.48
N ALA A 141 -24.58 -0.61 22.47
CA ALA A 141 -25.44 -0.24 21.35
C ALA A 141 -24.62 0.03 20.08
N CYS A 142 -23.44 0.66 20.21
CA CYS A 142 -22.60 0.97 19.06
C CYS A 142 -22.09 -0.30 18.39
N VAL A 143 -21.57 -1.26 19.16
CA VAL A 143 -20.89 -2.40 18.57
C VAL A 143 -21.87 -3.38 17.91
N SER A 144 -23.05 -3.59 18.50
CA SER A 144 -24.13 -4.36 17.86
C SER A 144 -24.62 -3.72 16.55
N THR A 145 -24.72 -2.39 16.51
CA THR A 145 -25.04 -1.62 15.30
C THR A 145 -23.93 -1.78 14.24
N LEU A 146 -22.67 -1.65 14.64
CA LEU A 146 -21.51 -1.81 13.77
C LEU A 146 -21.48 -3.19 13.10
N GLU A 147 -21.65 -4.26 13.88
CA GLU A 147 -21.65 -5.60 13.31
C GLU A 147 -22.74 -5.79 12.26
N SER A 148 -23.94 -5.29 12.55
CA SER A 148 -25.09 -5.42 11.64
C SER A 148 -24.83 -4.68 10.32
N LEU A 149 -24.29 -3.46 10.42
CA LEU A 149 -23.89 -2.67 9.25
C LEU A 149 -22.78 -3.36 8.47
N LEU A 150 -21.70 -3.78 9.12
CA LEU A 150 -20.56 -4.42 8.46
C LEU A 150 -20.94 -5.75 7.82
N LYS A 151 -21.79 -6.56 8.45
CA LYS A 151 -22.32 -7.80 7.84
C LYS A 151 -23.09 -7.48 6.56
N ALA A 152 -23.95 -6.45 6.58
CA ALA A 152 -24.69 -6.02 5.40
C ALA A 152 -23.75 -5.52 4.28
N GLU A 153 -22.76 -4.70 4.62
CA GLU A 153 -21.79 -4.15 3.66
C GLU A 153 -20.87 -5.22 3.06
N VAL A 154 -20.38 -6.16 3.87
CA VAL A 154 -19.59 -7.30 3.38
C VAL A 154 -20.41 -8.17 2.43
N GLN A 155 -21.66 -8.48 2.79
CA GLN A 155 -22.56 -9.23 1.90
C GLN A 155 -22.87 -8.46 0.61
N ALA A 156 -23.08 -7.14 0.70
CA ALA A 156 -23.31 -6.28 -0.45
C ALA A 156 -22.09 -6.26 -1.38
N LYS A 157 -20.87 -6.17 -0.85
CA LYS A 157 -19.61 -6.28 -1.60
C LYS A 157 -19.50 -7.62 -2.31
N THR A 158 -19.75 -8.75 -1.64
CA THR A 158 -19.74 -10.08 -2.28
C THR A 158 -20.79 -10.20 -3.38
N LYS A 159 -21.95 -9.51 -3.26
CA LYS A 159 -22.94 -9.45 -4.32
C LYS A 159 -22.49 -8.55 -5.47
N GLN A 160 -21.83 -7.42 -5.18
CA GLN A 160 -21.23 -6.54 -6.18
C GLN A 160 -20.07 -7.20 -6.93
N GLU A 161 -19.31 -8.10 -6.31
CA GLU A 161 -18.30 -8.92 -7.01
C GLU A 161 -18.91 -9.78 -8.13
N LYS A 162 -20.23 -10.01 -8.12
CA LYS A 162 -20.94 -10.64 -9.26
C LYS A 162 -21.05 -9.72 -10.49
N ILE A 163 -20.88 -8.42 -10.32
CA ILE A 163 -20.59 -7.43 -11.37
C ILE A 163 -19.09 -7.13 -11.24
N ALA A 164 -18.25 -7.91 -11.93
CA ALA A 164 -16.80 -7.86 -11.77
C ALA A 164 -16.27 -6.41 -11.83
N LEU A 165 -15.93 -5.85 -10.67
CA LEU A 165 -15.15 -4.62 -10.58
C LEU A 165 -13.79 -4.95 -11.20
N SER A 166 -13.37 -4.15 -12.18
CA SER A 166 -12.06 -4.28 -12.79
C SER A 166 -11.24 -3.04 -12.45
N ALA A 167 -9.97 -3.26 -12.12
CA ALA A 167 -9.04 -2.19 -11.87
C ALA A 167 -8.81 -1.40 -13.17
N PRO A 168 -8.67 -0.07 -13.12
CA PRO A 168 -8.43 0.77 -14.29
C PRO A 168 -6.97 0.63 -14.73
N ILE A 169 -6.64 -0.53 -15.29
CA ILE A 169 -5.31 -0.90 -15.75
C ILE A 169 -5.29 -1.07 -17.26
N LEU A 170 -4.09 -1.09 -17.82
CA LEU A 170 -3.84 -1.40 -19.22
C LEU A 170 -2.89 -2.60 -19.31
N LEU A 171 -3.45 -3.76 -19.65
CA LEU A 171 -2.70 -4.99 -19.88
C LEU A 171 -2.46 -5.19 -21.39
N LEU A 172 -1.20 -5.16 -21.80
CA LEU A 172 -0.77 -5.25 -23.19
C LEU A 172 0.07 -6.52 -23.39
N PRO A 173 -0.43 -7.51 -24.15
CA PRO A 173 0.33 -8.71 -24.46
C PRO A 173 1.41 -8.43 -25.51
N ARG A 174 2.45 -9.28 -25.55
CA ARG A 174 3.49 -9.29 -26.60
C ARG A 174 4.22 -7.94 -26.79
N VAL A 175 4.45 -7.21 -25.70
CA VAL A 175 5.18 -5.94 -25.74
C VAL A 175 6.69 -6.18 -25.82
N LEU A 176 7.26 -7.01 -24.94
CA LEU A 176 8.68 -7.30 -24.92
C LEU A 176 8.99 -8.59 -25.68
N GLU A 177 9.94 -8.50 -26.62
CA GLU A 177 10.39 -9.63 -27.43
C GLU A 177 11.32 -10.56 -26.62
N SER A 178 11.30 -11.86 -26.94
CA SER A 178 12.06 -12.89 -26.21
C SER A 178 13.55 -12.58 -26.09
N ARG A 179 14.17 -12.03 -27.14
CA ARG A 179 15.59 -11.64 -27.13
C ARG A 179 15.89 -10.55 -26.10
N LEU A 180 15.02 -9.55 -25.99
CA LEU A 180 15.17 -8.47 -25.01
C LEU A 180 14.95 -9.00 -23.58
N ARG A 181 13.92 -9.84 -23.38
CA ARG A 181 13.69 -10.51 -22.09
C ARG A 181 14.91 -11.30 -21.63
N PHE A 182 15.49 -12.11 -22.52
CA PHE A 182 16.70 -12.87 -22.23
C PHE A 182 17.87 -11.96 -21.81
N GLY A 183 18.11 -10.86 -22.55
CA GLY A 183 19.15 -9.89 -22.21
C GLY A 183 18.96 -9.26 -20.83
N LEU A 184 17.71 -8.94 -20.46
CA LEU A 184 17.37 -8.38 -19.15
C LEU A 184 17.57 -9.40 -18.02
N SER A 185 17.12 -10.63 -18.22
CA SER A 185 17.26 -11.70 -17.23
C SER A 185 18.72 -12.08 -17.02
N ALA A 186 19.52 -12.18 -18.10
CA ALA A 186 20.96 -12.40 -18.00
C ALA A 186 21.69 -11.24 -17.30
N SER A 187 21.31 -9.99 -17.58
CA SER A 187 21.87 -8.81 -16.89
C SER A 187 21.59 -8.84 -15.39
N HIS A 188 20.38 -9.23 -14.98
CA HIS A 188 20.00 -9.39 -13.58
C HIS A 188 20.82 -10.50 -12.91
N GLN A 189 20.89 -11.69 -13.50
CA GLN A 189 21.64 -12.83 -12.95
C GLN A 189 23.13 -12.50 -12.76
N GLY A 190 23.75 -11.78 -13.70
CA GLY A 190 25.13 -11.32 -13.57
C GLY A 190 25.33 -10.36 -12.39
N GLN A 191 24.40 -9.43 -12.17
CA GLN A 191 24.45 -8.51 -11.03
C GLN A 191 24.21 -9.23 -9.69
N GLU A 192 23.26 -10.17 -9.66
CA GLU A 192 22.97 -10.99 -8.48
C GLU A 192 24.20 -11.84 -8.09
N GLN A 193 24.87 -12.45 -9.06
CA GLN A 193 26.09 -13.23 -8.82
C GLN A 193 27.23 -12.36 -8.29
N ALA A 194 27.43 -11.16 -8.85
CA ALA A 194 28.43 -10.22 -8.37
C ALA A 194 28.14 -9.75 -6.93
N ALA A 195 26.89 -9.45 -6.60
CA ALA A 195 26.47 -9.07 -5.25
C ALA A 195 26.72 -10.20 -4.24
N LYS A 196 26.38 -11.44 -4.60
CA LYS A 196 26.68 -12.63 -3.78
C LYS A 196 28.18 -12.80 -3.54
N MET A 197 29.01 -12.63 -4.57
CA MET A 197 30.47 -12.72 -4.42
C MET A 197 31.01 -11.67 -3.43
N ILE A 198 30.56 -10.41 -3.52
CA ILE A 198 30.97 -9.34 -2.61
C ILE A 198 30.60 -9.68 -1.16
N LEU A 199 29.35 -10.11 -0.92
CA LEU A 199 28.88 -10.48 0.42
C LEU A 199 29.65 -11.66 1.00
N THR A 200 29.94 -12.68 0.20
CA THR A 200 30.74 -13.84 0.63
C THR A 200 32.19 -13.45 0.95
N GLY A 201 32.78 -12.49 0.24
CA GLY A 201 34.13 -11.98 0.51
C GLY A 201 34.24 -11.16 1.79
N LEU A 202 33.14 -10.54 2.24
CA LEU A 202 33.09 -9.70 3.44
C LEU A 202 32.75 -10.47 4.74
N ARG A 203 32.73 -11.81 4.72
CA ARG A 203 32.34 -12.68 5.86
C ARG A 203 30.95 -12.36 6.45
N PHE A 204 30.03 -11.78 5.67
CA PHE A 204 28.64 -11.69 6.08
C PHE A 204 27.96 -13.03 5.80
N ARG A 205 27.49 -13.70 6.87
CA ARG A 205 26.99 -15.08 6.84
C ARG A 205 25.48 -15.18 6.57
N THR A 206 24.90 -14.24 5.84
CA THR A 206 23.46 -14.23 5.54
C THR A 206 23.22 -14.48 4.06
N ARG A 207 22.68 -15.67 3.74
CA ARG A 207 22.23 -16.06 2.39
C ARG A 207 21.10 -15.16 1.84
N ASP A 208 20.41 -14.43 2.72
CA ASP A 208 19.15 -13.75 2.41
C ASP A 208 19.25 -12.24 2.21
N ALA A 209 20.46 -11.67 2.34
CA ALA A 209 20.70 -10.21 2.33
C ALA A 209 21.18 -9.64 0.99
N VAL A 210 20.94 -10.34 -0.13
CA VAL A 210 21.21 -9.80 -1.46
C VAL A 210 20.04 -8.91 -1.85
N ASP A 211 20.34 -7.66 -2.23
CA ASP A 211 19.37 -6.75 -2.83
C ASP A 211 18.75 -7.43 -4.06
N ARG A 212 17.42 -7.55 -4.07
CA ARG A 212 16.70 -8.35 -5.09
C ARG A 212 16.31 -7.50 -6.30
N GLU A 213 16.51 -6.20 -6.19
CA GLU A 213 16.23 -5.21 -7.20
C GLU A 213 17.54 -4.74 -7.81
N PHE A 214 17.69 -4.94 -9.11
CA PHE A 214 18.88 -4.49 -9.82
C PHE A 214 18.51 -3.46 -10.90
N PRO A 215 19.16 -2.28 -10.93
CA PRO A 215 18.97 -1.35 -12.01
C PRO A 215 19.55 -1.91 -13.31
N VAL A 216 18.85 -1.71 -14.42
CA VAL A 216 19.38 -2.04 -15.76
C VAL A 216 20.39 -0.95 -16.13
N ARG A 217 21.69 -1.29 -16.04
CA ARG A 217 22.80 -0.36 -16.32
C ARG A 217 23.23 -0.33 -17.79
N ASP A 218 22.90 -1.36 -18.55
CA ASP A 218 23.21 -1.45 -19.97
C ASP A 218 22.39 -0.42 -20.77
N GLU A 219 23.08 0.54 -21.39
CA GLU A 219 22.43 1.62 -22.14
C GLU A 219 21.73 1.10 -23.41
N HIS A 220 22.26 0.04 -24.03
CA HIS A 220 21.63 -0.56 -25.21
C HIS A 220 20.29 -1.19 -24.85
N LEU A 221 20.23 -1.95 -23.75
CA LEU A 221 18.98 -2.52 -23.24
C LEU A 221 17.97 -1.43 -22.86
N ARG A 222 18.42 -0.36 -22.17
CA ARG A 222 17.57 0.78 -21.82
C ARG A 222 16.99 1.46 -23.06
N GLU A 223 17.79 1.74 -24.07
CA GLU A 223 17.32 2.37 -25.31
C GLU A 223 16.37 1.47 -26.10
N GLN A 224 16.61 0.15 -26.12
CA GLN A 224 15.68 -0.81 -26.72
C GLN A 224 14.32 -0.80 -25.99
N ILE A 225 14.32 -0.81 -24.66
CA ILE A 225 13.09 -0.71 -23.86
C ILE A 225 12.34 0.57 -24.20
N LYS A 226 13.01 1.73 -24.17
CA LYS A 226 12.38 3.03 -24.48
C LYS A 226 11.70 3.02 -25.85
N LYS A 227 12.38 2.52 -26.88
CA LYS A 227 11.84 2.43 -28.25
C LYS A 227 10.61 1.53 -28.34
N ILE A 228 10.65 0.37 -27.68
CA ILE A 228 9.51 -0.56 -27.65
C ILE A 228 8.32 0.04 -26.91
N LEU A 229 8.54 0.62 -25.72
CA LEU A 229 7.48 1.24 -24.93
C LEU A 229 6.84 2.43 -25.66
N ALA A 230 7.65 3.26 -26.32
CA ALA A 230 7.14 4.37 -27.13
C ALA A 230 6.20 3.89 -28.25
N LYS A 231 6.58 2.80 -28.93
CA LYS A 231 5.79 2.25 -30.05
C LYS A 231 4.54 1.49 -29.59
N ARG A 232 4.64 0.70 -28.51
CA ARG A 232 3.63 -0.30 -28.13
C ARG A 232 2.81 0.08 -26.89
N VAL A 233 3.29 0.98 -26.03
CA VAL A 233 2.66 1.29 -24.74
C VAL A 233 2.20 2.75 -24.65
N PHE A 234 3.03 3.72 -25.00
CA PHE A 234 2.70 5.14 -24.76
C PHE A 234 1.50 5.61 -25.59
N ASN A 235 1.33 5.11 -26.81
CA ASN A 235 0.15 5.40 -27.63
C ASN A 235 -1.14 4.86 -26.99
N GLU A 236 -1.07 3.64 -26.44
CA GLU A 236 -2.22 3.03 -25.74
C GLU A 236 -2.51 3.75 -24.42
N MET A 237 -1.50 4.21 -23.70
CA MET A 237 -1.69 5.07 -22.52
C MET A 237 -2.37 6.39 -22.87
N ASN A 238 -1.95 7.04 -23.96
CA ASN A 238 -2.61 8.26 -24.41
C ASN A 238 -4.07 8.00 -24.83
N LYS A 239 -4.35 6.86 -25.46
CA LYS A 239 -5.72 6.46 -25.84
C LYS A 239 -6.61 6.18 -24.63
N CYS A 240 -6.12 5.38 -23.68
CA CYS A 240 -6.93 4.88 -22.57
C CYS A 240 -7.00 5.86 -21.39
N PHE A 241 -5.91 6.58 -21.11
CA PHE A 241 -5.78 7.44 -19.93
C PHE A 241 -5.64 8.93 -20.25
N HIS A 242 -5.63 9.31 -21.54
CA HIS A 242 -5.35 10.70 -21.97
C HIS A 242 -4.04 11.24 -21.39
N PHE A 243 -3.07 10.35 -21.20
CA PHE A 243 -1.80 10.66 -20.54
C PHE A 243 -0.63 10.58 -21.51
N LYS A 244 0.12 11.68 -21.64
CA LYS A 244 1.33 11.75 -22.45
C LYS A 244 2.57 11.56 -21.58
N VAL A 245 3.20 10.40 -21.70
CA VAL A 245 4.49 10.12 -21.04
C VAL A 245 5.56 11.03 -21.62
N THR A 246 6.33 11.69 -20.77
CA THR A 246 7.47 12.55 -21.18
C THR A 246 8.79 12.09 -20.56
N HIS A 247 8.72 11.47 -19.38
CA HIS A 247 9.86 11.03 -18.62
C HIS A 247 9.66 9.61 -18.09
N LEU A 248 10.79 8.90 -17.95
CA LEU A 248 10.88 7.57 -17.38
C LEU A 248 11.86 7.61 -16.21
N GLU A 249 11.52 6.92 -15.13
CA GLU A 249 12.51 6.58 -14.11
C GLU A 249 13.47 5.48 -14.59
N HIS A 250 14.46 5.16 -13.76
CA HIS A 250 15.36 4.05 -14.01
C HIS A 250 14.59 2.73 -14.06
N VAL A 251 14.98 1.87 -15.00
CA VAL A 251 14.43 0.53 -15.15
C VAL A 251 15.06 -0.39 -14.13
N VAL A 252 14.23 -1.15 -13.40
CA VAL A 252 14.65 -2.12 -12.39
C VAL A 252 14.17 -3.50 -12.79
N THR A 253 15.00 -4.52 -12.58
CA THR A 253 14.60 -5.92 -12.65
C THR A 253 14.60 -6.52 -11.25
N GLU A 254 13.58 -7.31 -10.95
CA GLU A 254 13.42 -8.00 -9.67
C GLU A 254 13.07 -9.47 -9.88
N LYS A 255 13.58 -10.33 -9.00
CA LYS A 255 13.15 -11.72 -8.87
C LYS A 255 12.16 -11.85 -7.71
N CYS A 256 10.95 -12.30 -7.99
CA CYS A 256 9.89 -12.47 -6.99
C CYS A 256 10.17 -13.69 -6.10
N SER A 257 10.02 -13.61 -4.77
CA SER A 257 10.26 -14.76 -3.86
C SER A 257 9.31 -14.82 -2.65
N GLU A 258 9.31 -15.97 -1.98
CA GLU A 258 8.39 -16.43 -0.92
C GLU A 258 8.37 -15.53 0.32
N HIS A 259 9.49 -14.84 0.56
CA HIS A 259 9.70 -14.05 1.77
C HIS A 259 9.41 -12.57 1.56
N ASN A 260 8.78 -12.20 0.45
CA ASN A 260 8.16 -10.89 0.39
C ASN A 260 6.81 -11.03 1.09
N PRO A 261 6.60 -10.48 2.31
CA PRO A 261 5.26 -10.39 2.85
C PRO A 261 4.35 -9.76 1.79
N VAL A 262 3.05 -10.00 1.83
CA VAL A 262 2.09 -9.38 0.91
C VAL A 262 2.12 -7.86 1.13
N ILE A 263 3.09 -7.15 0.55
CA ILE A 263 3.27 -5.71 0.72
C ILE A 263 2.31 -5.07 -0.26
N ARG A 264 1.14 -4.71 0.25
CA ARG A 264 0.26 -3.75 -0.40
C ARG A 264 0.98 -2.41 -0.44
N GLN A 265 1.15 -1.86 -1.64
CA GLN A 265 1.85 -0.59 -1.80
C GLN A 265 1.21 0.31 -2.85
N ARG A 266 1.51 1.61 -2.71
CA ARG A 266 1.29 2.67 -3.68
C ARG A 266 2.64 3.33 -3.92
N ASP A 267 3.00 3.61 -5.15
CA ASP A 267 4.36 4.00 -5.50
C ASP A 267 4.65 5.49 -5.36
N ASN A 268 3.65 6.34 -5.10
CA ASN A 268 3.79 7.79 -5.13
C ASN A 268 3.47 8.50 -3.80
N THR A 269 3.54 7.78 -2.69
CA THR A 269 3.09 8.27 -1.37
C THR A 269 4.19 8.98 -0.57
N THR A 270 5.46 8.79 -0.93
CA THR A 270 6.60 9.49 -0.32
C THR A 270 6.97 10.73 -1.12
N SER A 271 7.56 11.73 -0.48
CA SER A 271 8.04 12.95 -1.15
C SER A 271 9.04 12.64 -2.29
N ALA A 272 9.91 11.64 -2.08
CA ALA A 272 10.87 11.18 -3.08
C ALA A 272 10.21 10.66 -4.36
N ASN A 273 9.06 9.99 -4.22
CA ASN A 273 8.39 9.28 -5.32
C ASN A 273 7.09 9.96 -5.76
N ALA A 274 6.71 11.10 -5.18
CA ALA A 274 5.45 11.80 -5.46
C ALA A 274 5.26 12.19 -6.94
N HIS A 275 6.35 12.27 -7.70
CA HIS A 275 6.34 12.54 -9.13
C HIS A 275 5.87 11.35 -9.99
N ARG A 276 5.87 10.12 -9.45
CA ARG A 276 5.43 8.92 -10.17
C ARG A 276 3.92 8.99 -10.39
N GLN A 277 3.50 9.02 -11.65
CA GLN A 277 2.08 9.06 -12.02
C GLN A 277 1.59 7.68 -12.46
N PHE A 278 2.38 6.95 -13.26
CA PHE A 278 2.09 5.58 -13.67
C PHE A 278 3.24 4.63 -13.36
N GLY A 279 2.89 3.43 -12.93
CA GLY A 279 3.78 2.29 -12.84
C GLY A 279 3.59 1.34 -14.01
N LEU A 280 4.65 0.60 -14.33
CA LEU A 280 4.64 -0.47 -15.31
C LEU A 280 5.30 -1.71 -14.70
N ILE A 281 4.65 -2.86 -14.81
CA ILE A 281 5.20 -4.17 -14.49
C ILE A 281 5.20 -4.99 -15.77
N ALA A 282 6.32 -5.60 -16.11
CA ALA A 282 6.43 -6.54 -17.22
C ALA A 282 6.95 -7.89 -16.73
N ASN A 283 6.41 -8.99 -17.26
CA ASN A 283 6.97 -10.31 -17.02
C ASN A 283 8.13 -10.54 -18.00
N ILE A 284 9.35 -10.66 -17.48
CA ILE A 284 10.57 -10.89 -18.27
C ILE A 284 11.10 -12.32 -18.13
N SER A 285 10.33 -13.19 -17.48
CA SER A 285 10.66 -14.60 -17.32
C SER A 285 10.78 -15.32 -18.66
N GLU A 286 11.39 -16.50 -18.65
CA GLU A 286 11.43 -17.39 -19.81
C GLU A 286 10.03 -17.95 -20.12
N ASP A 287 9.83 -18.37 -21.37
CA ASP A 287 8.55 -18.94 -21.79
C ASP A 287 8.31 -20.28 -21.07
N GLY A 288 7.07 -20.50 -20.60
CA GLY A 288 6.70 -21.69 -19.81
C GLY A 288 7.00 -21.58 -18.31
N THR A 289 7.52 -20.44 -17.84
CA THR A 289 7.65 -20.11 -16.41
C THR A 289 6.27 -19.74 -15.83
N ALA A 290 6.06 -19.95 -14.52
CA ALA A 290 4.82 -19.57 -13.83
C ALA A 290 4.45 -18.09 -14.07
N PRO A 291 3.14 -17.77 -14.18
CA PRO A 291 2.70 -16.42 -14.50
C PRO A 291 2.96 -15.45 -13.34
N LEU A 292 3.40 -14.24 -13.69
CA LEU A 292 3.41 -13.11 -12.76
C LEU A 292 2.00 -12.56 -12.66
N GLY A 293 1.42 -12.52 -11.47
CA GLY A 293 0.14 -11.90 -11.19
C GLY A 293 0.29 -10.53 -10.53
N VAL A 294 -0.72 -9.68 -10.67
CA VAL A 294 -0.88 -8.47 -9.86
C VAL A 294 -2.31 -8.39 -9.37
N SER A 295 -2.50 -8.13 -8.08
CA SER A 295 -3.82 -7.90 -7.48
C SER A 295 -3.99 -6.42 -7.11
N PHE A 296 -5.20 -5.90 -7.31
CA PHE A 296 -5.61 -4.54 -6.94
C PHE A 296 -6.79 -4.62 -5.98
N PRO A 297 -6.55 -4.77 -4.67
CA PRO A 297 -7.57 -5.20 -3.71
C PRO A 297 -8.72 -4.20 -3.53
N GLU A 298 -8.54 -2.94 -3.93
CA GLU A 298 -9.61 -1.91 -3.94
C GLU A 298 -10.69 -2.21 -4.98
N PHE A 299 -10.35 -2.93 -6.04
CA PHE A 299 -11.24 -3.25 -7.17
C PHE A 299 -11.72 -4.71 -7.15
N GLY A 300 -11.61 -5.40 -6.01
CA GLY A 300 -12.03 -6.79 -5.86
C GLY A 300 -10.87 -7.79 -5.89
N ASN A 301 -11.21 -9.07 -6.02
CA ASN A 301 -10.27 -10.18 -5.80
C ASN A 301 -9.68 -10.74 -7.10
N LEU A 302 -9.81 -10.01 -8.22
CA LEU A 302 -9.25 -10.43 -9.50
C LEU A 302 -7.72 -10.42 -9.44
N LEU A 303 -7.12 -11.48 -9.96
CA LEU A 303 -5.69 -11.59 -10.20
C LEU A 303 -5.41 -11.35 -11.68
N TYR A 304 -4.67 -10.29 -12.00
CA TYR A 304 -4.30 -9.95 -13.36
C TYR A 304 -3.00 -10.65 -13.72
N GLN A 305 -3.10 -11.74 -14.48
CA GLN A 305 -1.95 -12.49 -14.97
C GLN A 305 -1.23 -11.71 -16.09
N ILE A 306 0.08 -11.62 -15.97
CA ILE A 306 1.01 -10.99 -16.90
C ILE A 306 1.82 -12.11 -17.53
N GLU A 307 1.44 -12.50 -18.74
CA GLU A 307 2.18 -13.48 -19.54
C GLU A 307 3.62 -13.03 -19.81
N PRO A 308 4.58 -13.94 -20.01
CA PRO A 308 5.92 -13.56 -20.42
C PRO A 308 5.93 -12.65 -21.65
N GLY A 309 6.55 -11.48 -21.52
CA GLY A 309 6.60 -10.43 -22.55
C GLY A 309 5.39 -9.49 -22.56
N ALA A 310 4.36 -9.74 -21.75
CA ALA A 310 3.28 -8.80 -21.52
C ALA A 310 3.67 -7.71 -20.52
N VAL A 311 2.91 -6.62 -20.56
CA VAL A 311 3.10 -5.42 -19.75
C VAL A 311 1.77 -5.03 -19.12
N LEU A 312 1.78 -4.72 -17.83
CA LEU A 312 0.67 -4.13 -17.10
C LEU A 312 1.04 -2.71 -16.68
N VAL A 313 0.23 -1.74 -17.10
CA VAL A 313 0.33 -0.33 -16.71
C VAL A 313 -0.81 0.01 -15.76
N TYR A 314 -0.48 0.74 -14.70
CA TYR A 314 -1.40 1.15 -13.64
C TYR A 314 -1.05 2.54 -13.12
N SER A 315 -2.01 3.25 -12.55
CA SER A 315 -1.70 4.49 -11.82
C SER A 315 -0.89 4.16 -10.58
N SER A 316 0.21 4.88 -10.34
CA SER A 316 1.06 4.72 -9.16
C SER A 316 0.33 5.02 -7.84
N SER A 317 -0.87 5.61 -7.93
CA SER A 317 -1.75 5.86 -6.79
C SER A 317 -2.63 4.65 -6.45
N LEU A 318 -2.73 3.62 -7.28
CA LEU A 318 -3.53 2.43 -6.97
C LEU A 318 -2.81 1.52 -5.97
N LEU A 319 -3.55 0.91 -5.06
CA LEU A 319 -3.00 -0.09 -4.16
C LEU A 319 -2.86 -1.39 -4.93
N TYR A 320 -1.66 -1.94 -4.93
CA TYR A 320 -1.41 -3.19 -5.63
C TYR A 320 -0.46 -4.11 -4.86
N THR A 321 -0.48 -5.38 -5.25
CA THR A 321 0.47 -6.38 -4.77
C THR A 321 0.84 -7.30 -5.93
N PRO A 322 2.13 -7.42 -6.29
CA PRO A 322 2.60 -8.51 -7.13
C PRO A 322 2.37 -9.85 -6.44
N VAL A 323 1.94 -10.85 -7.20
CA VAL A 323 1.67 -12.21 -6.73
C VAL A 323 2.35 -13.17 -7.68
N VAL A 324 3.02 -14.18 -7.14
CA VAL A 324 3.59 -15.29 -7.92
C VAL A 324 3.08 -16.59 -7.33
N GLU A 325 2.75 -17.55 -8.19
CA GLU A 325 2.27 -18.87 -7.74
C GLU A 325 3.39 -19.62 -7.02
N GLU A 326 4.58 -19.62 -7.61
CA GLU A 326 5.77 -20.24 -7.03
C GLU A 326 6.83 -19.17 -6.75
N PRO A 327 7.37 -19.11 -5.54
CA PRO A 327 8.55 -18.32 -5.22
C PRO A 327 9.73 -18.57 -6.14
N ASN A 328 10.45 -17.51 -6.51
CA ASN A 328 11.62 -17.56 -7.39
C ASN A 328 11.34 -18.06 -8.81
N SER A 329 10.07 -18.30 -9.17
CA SER A 329 9.69 -18.72 -10.51
C SER A 329 9.71 -17.53 -11.47
N ALA A 330 9.14 -16.38 -11.11
CA ALA A 330 9.01 -15.25 -12.04
C ALA A 330 10.06 -14.14 -11.81
N MET A 331 10.44 -13.52 -12.92
CA MET A 331 11.21 -12.28 -12.97
C MET A 331 10.36 -11.17 -13.56
N MET A 332 10.41 -9.99 -12.93
CA MET A 332 9.68 -8.83 -13.37
C MET A 332 10.60 -7.65 -13.67
N LEU A 333 10.20 -6.85 -14.64
CA LEU A 333 10.73 -5.51 -14.88
C LEU A 333 9.74 -4.49 -14.33
N ARG A 334 10.25 -3.52 -13.58
CA ARG A 334 9.48 -2.35 -13.13
C ARG A 334 10.05 -1.07 -13.71
N LEU A 335 9.16 -0.17 -14.09
CA LEU A 335 9.49 1.22 -14.33
C LEU A 335 8.36 2.16 -13.93
N TYR A 336 8.69 3.42 -13.78
CA TYR A 336 7.73 4.48 -13.49
C TYR A 336 7.79 5.58 -14.55
N MET A 337 6.64 6.16 -14.83
CA MET A 337 6.40 7.10 -15.91
C MET A 337 5.71 8.33 -15.38
N PHE A 338 6.11 9.50 -15.91
CA PHE A 338 5.52 10.78 -15.54
C PHE A 338 5.61 11.81 -16.68
N ASP A 339 4.79 12.84 -16.57
CA ASP A 339 4.70 13.98 -17.47
C ASP A 339 5.66 15.10 -17.03
N GLU A 340 5.59 16.25 -17.68
CA GLU A 340 6.43 17.40 -17.34
C GLU A 340 6.12 17.94 -15.94
N HIS A 341 4.86 17.86 -15.49
CA HIS A 341 4.49 18.27 -14.14
C HIS A 341 5.17 17.39 -13.09
N GLY A 342 5.16 16.07 -13.28
CA GLY A 342 5.95 15.14 -12.45
C GLY A 342 7.44 15.48 -12.46
N ALA A 343 8.00 15.86 -13.61
CA ALA A 343 9.40 16.27 -13.70
C ALA A 343 9.70 17.53 -12.86
N HIS A 344 8.79 18.51 -12.83
CA HIS A 344 8.88 19.66 -11.94
C HIS A 344 8.84 19.27 -10.46
N VAL A 345 7.93 18.38 -10.06
CA VAL A 345 7.84 17.86 -8.68
C VAL A 345 9.17 17.20 -8.28
N LYS A 346 9.72 16.34 -9.15
CA LYS A 346 11.01 15.68 -8.93
C LYS A 346 12.16 16.67 -8.78
N ARG A 347 12.24 17.69 -9.65
CA ARG A 347 13.28 18.74 -9.59
C ARG A 347 13.20 19.52 -8.27
N ARG A 348 12.00 19.91 -7.84
CA ARG A 348 11.77 20.63 -6.58
C ARG A 348 12.23 19.82 -5.37
N PHE A 349 11.94 18.51 -5.35
CA PHE A 349 12.41 17.61 -4.28
C PHE A 349 13.94 17.58 -4.18
N HIS A 350 14.65 17.43 -5.31
CA HIS A 350 16.12 17.42 -5.31
C HIS A 350 16.73 18.76 -4.89
N GLN A 351 16.11 19.89 -5.26
CA GLN A 351 16.55 21.21 -4.83
C GLN A 351 16.39 21.40 -3.31
N HIS A 352 15.32 20.88 -2.73
CA HIS A 352 15.07 20.98 -1.29
C HIS A 352 16.10 20.16 -0.49
N ILE A 353 16.38 18.92 -0.91
CA ILE A 353 17.45 18.11 -0.30
C ILE A 353 18.81 18.78 -0.49
N GLY A 354 19.12 19.25 -1.69
CA GLY A 354 20.41 19.91 -1.97
C GLY A 354 20.65 21.19 -1.16
N ALA A 355 19.58 21.86 -0.68
CA ALA A 355 19.67 23.04 0.16
C ALA A 355 19.78 22.74 1.67
N GLU A 356 19.44 21.53 2.13
CA GLU A 356 19.63 21.09 3.53
C GLU A 356 21.06 20.57 3.81
N PHE A 357 21.87 20.39 2.76
CA PHE A 357 23.26 19.91 2.84
C PHE A 357 24.31 20.95 2.39
N VAL A 358 23.94 22.23 2.29
CA VAL A 358 24.82 23.38 2.06
C VAL A 358 24.63 24.37 3.19
#